data_AF-A0A943U221-F1
#
_entry.id   AF-A0A943U221-F1
#
_cell.length_a   1.000
_cell.length_b   1.000
_cell.length_c   1.000
_cell.angle_alpha   90.00
_cell.angle_beta   90.00
_cell.angle_gamma   90.00
#
_symmetry.space_group_name_H-M   'P 1'
#
loop_
_entity.id
_entity.type
_entity.pdbx_description
1 polymer ?
#
loop_
_entity_poly.entity_id
_entity_poly.type
_entity_poly.pdbx_seq_one_letter_code
_entity_poly.pdbx_strand_id
1 'polypeptide(L)'
;MCFFAGTGSAGATDVWVNHMASENVDVYVMDDTLTYGTSATGKWFSVSVKRVQNGRLDQVMTWRFSQYKTDMWRYRTNTMSGNHTTVLMAPNKIFEYGMNRLGWSYSLNGTYYY
;
A
#
# COMPACT_ATOMS: atom_id res chain seq x y z
N MET A 1 3.87 -6.64 -41.21
CA MET A 1 3.28 -7.40 -40.09
C MET A 1 2.86 -6.37 -39.04
N CYS A 2 1.56 -6.08 -38.95
CA CYS A 2 1.04 -5.05 -38.07
C CYS A 2 0.82 -5.65 -36.67
N PHE A 3 1.53 -5.15 -35.66
CA PHE A 3 1.24 -5.48 -34.27
C PHE A 3 0.15 -4.54 -33.77
N PHE A 4 -1.06 -5.06 -33.58
CA PHE A 4 -2.06 -4.41 -32.75
C PHE A 4 -1.59 -4.52 -31.30
N ALA A 5 -1.02 -3.44 -30.75
CA ALA A 5 -0.89 -3.28 -29.32
C ALA A 5 -2.31 -3.04 -28.78
N GLY A 6 -3.02 -4.13 -28.48
CA GLY A 6 -4.27 -4.07 -27.75
C GLY A 6 -4.01 -3.37 -26.42
N THR A 7 -4.63 -2.22 -26.22
CA THR A 7 -4.75 -1.59 -24.91
C THR A 7 -5.54 -2.54 -24.03
N GLY A 8 -4.84 -3.43 -23.33
CA GLY A 8 -5.44 -4.24 -22.29
C GLY A 8 -6.06 -3.29 -21.28
N SER A 9 -7.37 -3.41 -21.06
CA SER A 9 -7.96 -2.92 -19.82
C SER A 9 -7.29 -3.72 -18.71
N ALA A 10 -6.27 -3.13 -18.08
CA ALA A 10 -5.71 -3.62 -16.85
C ALA A 10 -6.81 -3.41 -15.80
N GLY A 11 -7.66 -4.42 -15.64
CA GLY A 11 -8.68 -4.47 -14.61
C GLY A 11 -7.96 -4.60 -13.28
N ALA A 12 -7.54 -3.48 -12.73
CA ALA A 12 -7.02 -3.44 -11.39
C ALA A 12 -8.14 -3.82 -10.43
N THR A 13 -7.95 -4.89 -9.66
CA THR A 13 -8.91 -5.30 -8.64
C THR A 13 -8.83 -4.30 -7.49
N ASP A 14 -9.75 -3.33 -7.51
CA ASP A 14 -9.87 -2.34 -6.47
C ASP A 14 -10.60 -2.95 -5.26
N VAL A 15 -9.89 -3.09 -4.14
CA VAL A 15 -10.45 -3.56 -2.87
C VAL A 15 -10.65 -2.38 -1.93
N TRP A 16 -11.88 -2.15 -1.50
CA TRP A 16 -12.18 -1.12 -0.50
C TRP A 16 -11.63 -1.54 0.86
N VAL A 17 -10.75 -0.73 1.44
CA VAL A 17 -10.06 -1.06 2.71
C VAL A 17 -10.36 -0.08 3.84
N ASN A 18 -10.84 1.13 3.54
CA ASN A 18 -11.13 2.11 4.57
C ASN A 18 -12.10 3.20 4.07
N HIS A 19 -12.87 3.76 5.01
CA HIS A 19 -13.69 4.94 4.83
C HIS A 19 -13.42 5.95 5.95
N MET A 20 -13.00 7.16 5.58
CA MET A 20 -12.74 8.27 6.50
C MET A 20 -13.94 9.22 6.48
N ALA A 21 -14.92 8.96 7.34
CA ALA A 21 -16.22 9.65 7.34
C ALA A 21 -16.12 11.18 7.52
N SER A 22 -15.16 11.67 8.31
CA SER A 22 -14.97 13.12 8.56
C SER A 22 -14.58 13.90 7.31
N GLU A 23 -13.88 13.25 6.37
CA GLU A 23 -13.38 13.87 5.14
C GLU A 23 -14.13 13.37 3.89
N ASN A 24 -15.06 12.43 4.09
CA ASN A 24 -15.75 11.68 3.04
C ASN A 24 -14.78 11.10 2.00
N VAL A 25 -13.78 10.37 2.51
CA VAL A 25 -12.72 9.75 1.70
C VAL A 25 -12.82 8.24 1.78
N ASP A 26 -12.91 7.60 0.63
CA ASP A 26 -12.75 6.16 0.46
C ASP A 26 -11.34 5.82 -0.01
N VAL A 27 -10.81 4.73 0.54
CA VAL A 27 -9.48 4.21 0.22
C VAL A 27 -9.61 2.82 -0.38
N TYR A 28 -9.07 2.65 -1.58
CA TYR A 28 -9.04 1.37 -2.28
C TYR A 28 -7.61 0.95 -2.54
N VAL A 29 -7.31 -0.32 -2.28
CA VAL A 29 -6.05 -0.95 -2.67
C VAL A 29 -6.22 -1.62 -4.02
N MET A 30 -5.31 -1.35 -4.95
CA MET A 30 -5.24 -2.01 -6.26
C MET A 30 -4.44 -3.30 -6.10
N ASP A 31 -5.10 -4.40 -5.74
CA ASP A 31 -4.46 -5.67 -5.30
C ASP A 31 -3.49 -6.26 -6.33
N ASP A 32 -3.82 -6.12 -7.62
CA ASP A 32 -3.01 -6.57 -8.75
C ASP A 32 -1.66 -5.84 -8.87
N THR A 33 -1.50 -4.70 -8.20
CA THR A 33 -0.25 -3.94 -8.15
C THR A 33 0.64 -4.31 -6.95
N LEU A 34 0.20 -5.25 -6.11
CA LEU A 34 0.96 -5.70 -4.96
C LEU A 34 2.25 -6.39 -5.41
N THR A 35 3.37 -5.80 -5.00
CA THR A 35 4.72 -6.29 -5.27
C THR A 35 5.45 -6.41 -3.95
N TYR A 36 6.31 -7.41 -3.80
CA TYR A 36 6.98 -7.66 -2.53
C TYR A 36 8.36 -8.29 -2.73
N GLY A 37 9.15 -8.29 -1.67
CA GLY A 37 10.46 -8.93 -1.67
C GLY A 37 11.21 -8.73 -0.36
N THR A 38 12.52 -8.94 -0.43
CA THR A 38 13.44 -8.76 0.68
C THR A 38 14.58 -7.83 0.25
N SER A 39 15.04 -6.99 1.16
CA SER A 39 16.22 -6.13 1.01
C SER A 39 17.21 -6.40 2.14
N ALA A 40 18.34 -5.70 2.14
CA ALA A 40 19.33 -5.77 3.22
C ALA A 40 18.76 -5.41 4.60
N THR A 41 17.63 -4.68 4.67
CA THR A 41 17.01 -4.24 5.93
C THR A 41 15.81 -5.07 6.35
N GLY A 42 15.36 -6.03 5.53
CA GLY A 42 14.23 -6.91 5.82
C GLY A 42 13.21 -7.00 4.69
N LYS A 43 12.00 -7.46 5.01
CA LYS A 43 10.91 -7.59 4.04
C LYS A 43 10.39 -6.23 3.61
N TRP A 44 9.85 -6.16 2.40
CA TRP A 44 9.15 -4.99 1.90
C TRP A 44 8.01 -5.40 0.97
N PHE A 45 7.01 -4.53 0.86
CA PHE A 45 6.01 -4.61 -0.19
C PHE A 45 5.62 -3.21 -0.66
N SER A 46 5.08 -3.12 -1.87
CA SER A 46 4.48 -1.91 -2.42
C SER A 46 3.18 -2.23 -3.11
N VAL A 47 2.24 -1.30 -3.03
CA VAL A 47 0.92 -1.41 -3.63
C VAL A 47 0.40 -0.04 -4.01
N SER A 48 -0.35 0.03 -5.09
CA SER A 48 -1.04 1.26 -5.52
C SER A 48 -2.37 1.40 -4.79
N VAL A 49 -2.68 2.63 -4.42
CA VAL A 49 -3.84 2.99 -3.62
C VAL A 49 -4.57 4.13 -4.29
N LYS A 50 -5.87 3.95 -4.51
CA LYS A 50 -6.79 5.00 -4.96
C LYS A 50 -7.43 5.66 -3.74
N ARG A 51 -7.34 6.98 -3.69
CA ARG A 51 -8.10 7.83 -2.77
C ARG A 51 -9.25 8.44 -3.56
N VAL A 52 -10.47 8.24 -3.09
CA VAL A 52 -11.69 8.78 -3.69
C VAL A 52 -12.31 9.73 -2.68
N GLN A 53 -12.45 11.00 -3.02
CA GLN A 53 -13.05 12.01 -2.14
C GLN A 53 -14.38 12.45 -2.74
N ASN A 54 -15.45 12.40 -1.93
CA ASN A 54 -16.80 12.76 -2.38
C ASN A 54 -17.23 12.01 -3.65
N GLY A 55 -16.91 10.72 -3.75
CA GLY A 55 -17.24 9.87 -4.89
C GLY A 55 -16.45 10.17 -6.17
N ARG A 56 -15.43 11.03 -6.12
CA ARG A 56 -14.53 11.34 -7.24
C ARG A 56 -13.12 10.90 -6.94
N LEU A 57 -12.42 10.35 -7.93
CA LEU A 57 -11.02 10.00 -7.80
C LEU A 57 -10.22 11.27 -7.47
N ASP A 58 -9.62 11.30 -6.28
CA ASP A 58 -8.73 12.36 -5.82
C ASP A 58 -7.31 12.09 -6.32
N GLN A 59 -6.76 10.91 -5.98
CA GLN A 59 -5.40 10.57 -6.33
C GLN A 59 -5.15 9.05 -6.38
N VAL A 60 -4.16 8.64 -7.18
CA VAL A 60 -3.53 7.32 -7.13
C VAL A 60 -2.11 7.45 -6.62
N MET A 61 -1.76 6.72 -5.57
CA MET A 61 -0.42 6.76 -4.97
C MET A 61 0.13 5.34 -4.80
N THR A 62 1.43 5.16 -5.04
CA THR A 62 2.11 3.93 -4.67
C THR A 62 2.62 4.04 -3.24
N TRP A 63 2.08 3.21 -2.35
CA TRP A 63 2.60 3.04 -0.99
C TRP A 63 3.67 1.97 -1.00
N ARG A 64 4.81 2.25 -0.40
CA ARG A 64 5.87 1.27 -0.17
C ARG A 64 6.11 1.14 1.32
N PHE A 65 5.93 -0.07 1.83
CA PHE A 65 6.24 -0.45 3.20
C PHE A 65 7.51 -1.29 3.23
N SER A 66 8.37 -1.04 4.20
CA SER A 66 9.63 -1.77 4.35
C SER A 66 10.03 -1.88 5.81
N GLN A 67 10.54 -3.05 6.19
CA GLN A 67 11.21 -3.23 7.46
C GLN A 67 12.52 -2.45 7.49
N TYR A 68 12.76 -1.84 8.64
CA TYR A 68 13.99 -1.20 9.01
C TYR A 68 14.45 -1.81 10.34
N LYS A 69 15.50 -2.64 10.28
CA LYS A 69 15.91 -3.52 11.39
C LYS A 69 14.81 -4.56 11.70
N THR A 70 14.86 -5.19 12.87
CA THR A 70 14.06 -6.37 13.20
C THR A 70 12.55 -6.10 13.22
N ASP A 71 12.10 -4.98 13.80
CA ASP A 71 10.67 -4.79 14.11
C ASP A 71 10.06 -3.47 13.62
N MET A 72 10.85 -2.51 13.11
CA MET A 72 10.29 -1.21 12.73
C MET A 72 9.82 -1.21 11.28
N TRP A 73 8.51 -1.12 11.07
CA TRP A 73 7.95 -0.85 9.75
C TRP A 73 7.97 0.64 9.43
N ARG A 74 8.36 0.95 8.20
CA ARG A 74 8.33 2.30 7.65
C ARG A 74 7.57 2.31 6.35
N TYR A 75 7.01 3.46 5.99
CA TYR A 75 6.38 3.65 4.70
C TYR A 75 6.83 4.93 4.00
N ARG A 76 6.68 4.93 2.68
CA ARG A 76 6.74 6.13 1.85
C ARG A 76 5.71 6.03 0.74
N THR A 77 5.22 7.19 0.29
CA THR A 77 4.44 7.28 -0.95
C THR A 77 5.28 7.92 -2.04
N ASN A 78 4.92 7.71 -3.31
CA ASN A 78 5.54 8.41 -4.45
C ASN A 78 5.27 9.92 -4.45
N THR A 79 4.37 10.41 -3.59
CA THR A 79 4.03 11.83 -3.42
C THR A 79 4.85 12.52 -2.33
N MET A 80 5.58 11.76 -1.50
CA MET A 80 6.50 12.32 -0.49
C MET A 80 7.76 12.87 -1.15
N SER A 81 8.33 13.93 -0.57
CA SER A 81 9.55 14.53 -1.08
C SER A 81 10.80 13.68 -0.77
N GLY A 82 11.65 13.50 -1.79
CA GLY A 82 12.95 12.85 -1.66
C GLY A 82 12.91 11.42 -1.12
N ASN A 83 13.89 11.07 -0.28
CA ASN A 83 14.01 9.75 0.36
C ASN A 83 13.33 9.68 1.73
N HIS A 84 12.34 10.54 1.98
CA HIS A 84 11.64 10.55 3.26
C HIS A 84 10.85 9.24 3.47
N THR A 85 10.95 8.69 4.68
CA THR A 85 10.16 7.56 5.14
C THR A 85 9.60 7.86 6.51
N THR A 86 8.34 7.50 6.73
CA THR A 86 7.65 7.67 8.01
C THR A 86 7.59 6.34 8.76
N VAL A 87 7.83 6.34 10.07
CA VAL A 87 7.66 5.14 10.91
C VAL A 87 6.18 4.83 11.05
N LEU A 88 5.82 3.57 10.85
CA LEU A 88 4.45 3.08 11.05
C LEU A 88 4.21 2.88 12.55
N MET A 89 3.64 3.89 13.21
CA MET A 89 3.42 3.89 14.67
C MET A 89 2.08 3.30 15.11
N ALA A 90 1.12 3.20 14.19
CA ALA A 90 -0.23 2.73 14.47
C ALA A 90 -0.72 1.84 13.32
N PRO A 91 -1.71 0.96 13.57
CA PRO A 91 -2.35 0.18 12.53
C PRO A 91 -2.83 1.05 11.37
N ASN A 92 -2.43 0.67 10.16
CA ASN A 92 -2.84 1.33 8.92
C ASN A 92 -3.54 0.31 8.04
N LYS A 93 -4.77 0.59 7.62
CA LYS A 93 -5.61 -0.39 6.89
C LYS A 93 -4.99 -0.88 5.58
N ILE A 94 -4.22 -0.05 4.87
CA ILE A 94 -3.50 -0.44 3.66
C ILE A 94 -2.38 -1.42 4.01
N PHE A 95 -1.65 -1.13 5.09
CA PHE A 95 -0.59 -2.00 5.58
C PHE A 95 -1.12 -3.36 6.04
N GLU A 96 -2.17 -3.34 6.88
CA GLU A 96 -2.84 -4.55 7.37
C GLU A 96 -3.34 -5.42 6.20
N TYR A 97 -3.94 -4.78 5.18
CA TYR A 97 -4.37 -5.48 3.97
C TYR A 97 -3.19 -6.19 3.29
N GLY A 98 -2.07 -5.47 3.06
CA GLY A 98 -0.88 -6.06 2.45
C GLY A 98 -0.31 -7.22 3.24
N MET A 99 -0.24 -7.08 4.57
CA MET A 99 0.25 -8.15 5.46
C MET A 99 -0.63 -9.40 5.41
N ASN A 100 -1.95 -9.22 5.49
CA ASN A 100 -2.92 -10.31 5.38
C ASN A 100 -2.84 -11.00 4.02
N ARG A 101 -2.73 -10.21 2.94
CA ARG A 101 -2.63 -10.74 1.57
C ARG A 101 -1.37 -11.56 1.34
N LEU A 102 -0.27 -11.18 2.01
CA LEU A 102 1.03 -11.87 1.92
C LEU A 102 1.21 -12.99 2.96
N GLY A 103 0.28 -13.14 3.91
CA GLY A 103 0.39 -14.10 5.02
C GLY A 103 1.58 -13.78 5.94
N TRP A 104 1.87 -12.49 6.16
CA TRP A 104 2.99 -12.05 6.98
C TRP A 104 2.51 -11.57 8.34
N SER A 105 3.05 -12.17 9.40
CA SER A 105 2.96 -11.61 10.74
C SER A 105 3.83 -10.36 10.87
N TYR A 106 3.44 -9.48 11.78
CA TYR A 106 4.17 -8.24 12.04
C TYR A 106 4.02 -7.79 13.48
N SER A 107 4.96 -6.95 13.94
CA SER A 107 4.83 -6.24 15.21
C SER A 107 4.86 -4.73 14.97
N LEU A 108 4.02 -4.00 15.71
CA LEU A 108 4.09 -2.55 15.83
C LEU A 108 4.23 -2.21 17.31
N ASN A 109 5.28 -1.46 17.67
CA ASN A 109 5.56 -1.02 19.04
C ASN A 109 5.47 -2.13 20.11
N GLY A 110 5.91 -3.35 19.78
CA GLY A 110 5.90 -4.49 20.70
C GLY A 110 4.58 -5.27 20.79
N THR A 111 3.53 -4.83 20.09
CA THR A 111 2.30 -5.61 19.91
C THR A 111 2.45 -6.49 18.66
N TYR A 112 2.16 -7.79 18.79
CA TYR A 112 2.23 -8.76 17.68
C TYR A 112 0.87 -8.95 17.03
N TYR A 113 0.88 -9.02 15.71
CA TYR A 113 -0.27 -9.26 14.84
C TYR A 113 0.06 -10.48 13.97
N TYR A 114 -0.89 -11.41 13.86
CA TYR A 114 -0.74 -12.71 13.19
C TYR A 114 -1.65 -12.78 11.97
#